data_AF-A0A2N1DLL9-F1
#
_entry.id   AF-A0A2N1DLL9-F1
#
_cell.length_a   1.000
_cell.length_b   1.000
_cell.length_c   1.000
_cell.angle_alpha   90.00
_cell.angle_beta   90.00
_cell.angle_gamma   90.00
#
_symmetry.space_group_name_H-M   'P 1'
#
loop_
_entity.id
_entity.type
_entity.pdbx_description
1 polymer ?
#
loop_
_entity_poly.entity_id
_entity_poly.type
_entity_poly.pdbx_seq_one_letter_code
_entity_poly.pdbx_strand_id
1 'polypeptide(L)'
;MARPRQTTVSLDDTPYYHCCSRVVRKAFLCGIDSTTGENYEHRREWVDSRILELKTIFAIEICAYAGMSNYLHIMLKVNADKVESLSDVC
;
A
#
# COMPACT_ATOMS: atom_id res chain seq x y z
N MET A 1 20.29 7.74 9.29
CA MET A 1 19.28 7.87 10.36
C MET A 1 17.91 7.90 9.72
N ALA A 2 16.89 7.24 10.28
CA ALA A 2 15.53 7.33 9.74
C ALA A 2 14.98 8.75 9.91
N ARG A 3 14.33 9.28 8.88
CA ARG A 3 13.68 10.61 8.93
C ARG A 3 12.17 10.48 9.15
N PRO A 4 11.50 11.46 9.77
CA PRO A 4 10.04 11.47 9.86
C PRO A 4 9.40 11.42 8.48
N ARG A 5 8.33 10.65 8.29
CA ARG A 5 7.66 10.50 6.99
C ARG A 5 7.19 11.83 6.40
N GLN A 6 6.74 12.77 7.25
CA GLN A 6 6.36 14.12 6.82
C GLN A 6 7.51 14.88 6.13
N THR A 7 8.76 14.55 6.45
CA THR A 7 9.95 15.17 5.82
C THR A 7 10.42 14.41 4.57
N THR A 8 9.72 13.33 4.21
CA THR A 8 10.05 12.46 3.07
C THR A 8 9.01 12.58 1.94
N VAL A 9 7.91 13.30 2.19
CA VAL A 9 6.80 13.50 1.25
C VAL A 9 6.73 14.99 0.94
N SER A 10 6.76 15.34 -0.34
CA SER A 10 6.71 16.70 -0.86
C SER A 10 5.86 16.71 -2.12
N LEU A 11 4.65 17.26 -2.03
CA LEU A 11 3.74 17.34 -3.18
C LEU A 11 4.20 18.37 -4.21
N ASP A 12 5.03 19.33 -3.80
CA ASP A 12 5.67 20.30 -4.70
C ASP A 12 6.66 19.62 -5.65
N ASP A 13 7.33 18.55 -5.18
CA ASP A 13 8.30 17.80 -5.99
C ASP A 13 7.62 16.72 -6.84
N THR A 14 6.74 15.92 -6.23
CA THR A 14 6.00 14.87 -6.94
C THR A 14 4.76 14.41 -6.17
N PRO A 15 3.64 14.13 -6.86
CA PRO A 15 2.50 13.45 -6.26
C PRO A 15 2.68 11.92 -6.23
N TYR A 16 3.70 11.35 -6.89
CA TYR A 16 3.88 9.91 -7.04
C TYR A 16 4.85 9.32 -6.01
N TYR A 17 4.45 8.23 -5.36
CA TYR A 17 5.22 7.58 -4.32
C TYR A 17 5.22 6.07 -4.46
N HIS A 18 6.40 5.48 -4.23
CA HIS A 18 6.57 4.04 -4.08
C HIS A 18 6.55 3.67 -2.60
N CYS A 19 5.45 3.05 -2.16
CA CYS A 19 5.32 2.52 -0.81
C CYS A 19 5.66 1.03 -0.80
N CYS A 20 6.51 0.63 0.15
CA CYS A 20 6.86 -0.76 0.38
C CYS A 20 6.54 -1.16 1.83
N SER A 21 5.98 -2.35 2.02
CA SER A 21 5.83 -2.97 3.33
C SER A 21 6.34 -4.41 3.27
N ARG A 22 6.99 -4.86 4.33
CA ARG A 22 7.51 -6.23 4.45
C ARG A 22 6.99 -6.85 5.72
N VAL A 23 6.41 -8.04 5.61
CA VAL A 23 6.12 -8.85 6.79
C VAL A 23 7.37 -9.61 7.22
N VAL A 24 7.64 -9.61 8.52
CA VAL A 24 8.81 -10.26 9.12
C VAL A 24 8.38 -11.50 9.90
N ARG A 25 9.36 -12.25 10.42
CA ARG A 25 9.12 -13.40 11.31
C ARG A 25 8.17 -14.47 10.73
N LYS A 26 8.28 -14.73 9.42
CA LYS A 26 7.48 -15.75 8.70
C LYS A 26 5.95 -15.53 8.81
N ALA A 27 5.48 -14.29 8.87
CA ALA A 27 4.03 -14.04 8.94
C ALA A 27 3.27 -14.21 7.61
N PHE A 28 3.98 -14.23 6.46
CA PHE A 28 3.49 -14.41 5.07
C PHE A 28 2.20 -13.66 4.70
N LEU A 29 2.30 -12.73 3.75
CA LEU A 29 1.14 -12.08 3.13
C LEU A 29 0.33 -13.07 2.31
N CYS A 30 1.01 -13.89 1.51
CA CYS A 30 0.46 -14.94 0.66
C CYS A 30 1.57 -15.97 0.35
N GLY A 31 1.31 -16.92 -0.55
CA GLY A 31 2.25 -17.98 -0.91
C GLY A 31 2.26 -19.15 0.07
N ILE A 32 3.21 -20.07 -0.14
CA ILE A 32 3.37 -21.29 0.65
C ILE A 32 4.67 -21.17 1.47
N ASP A 33 4.61 -21.43 2.78
CA ASP A 33 5.83 -21.54 3.59
C ASP A 33 6.56 -22.83 3.22
N SER A 34 7.74 -22.70 2.60
CA SER A 34 8.57 -23.84 2.20
C SER A 34 9.05 -24.71 3.37
N THR A 35 9.00 -24.21 4.61
CA THR A 35 9.44 -24.94 5.81
C THR A 35 8.35 -25.86 6.35
N THR A 36 7.11 -25.37 6.40
CA THR A 36 5.98 -26.04 7.04
C THR A 36 4.98 -26.62 6.04
N GLY A 37 5.00 -26.16 4.79
CA GLY A 37 4.01 -26.48 3.76
C GLY A 37 2.70 -25.70 3.89
N GLU A 38 2.59 -24.80 4.87
CA GLU A 38 1.38 -24.00 5.11
C GLU A 38 1.08 -23.07 3.93
N ASN A 39 -0.17 -23.05 3.49
CA ASN A 39 -0.62 -22.29 2.32
C ASN A 39 -1.43 -21.04 2.71
N TYR A 40 -0.86 -19.87 2.41
CA TYR A 40 -1.45 -18.56 2.66
C TYR A 40 -1.98 -17.88 1.39
N GLU A 41 -1.97 -18.56 0.24
CA GLU A 41 -2.34 -17.98 -1.05
C GLU A 41 -3.78 -17.43 -1.09
N HIS A 42 -4.67 -18.01 -0.29
CA HIS A 42 -6.05 -17.54 -0.10
C HIS A 42 -6.16 -16.07 0.35
N ARG A 43 -5.09 -15.47 0.90
CA ARG A 43 -5.05 -14.08 1.33
C ARG A 43 -4.78 -13.09 0.20
N ARG A 44 -4.24 -13.55 -0.94
CA ARG A 44 -3.85 -12.67 -2.06
C ARG A 44 -5.03 -11.84 -2.55
N GLU A 45 -6.14 -12.49 -2.83
CA GLU A 45 -7.35 -11.82 -3.33
C GLU A 45 -7.88 -10.78 -2.33
N TRP A 46 -7.81 -11.08 -1.04
CA TRP A 46 -8.19 -10.13 0.02
C TRP A 46 -7.28 -8.91 0.04
N VAL A 47 -5.96 -9.10 -0.09
CA VAL A 47 -4.99 -8.00 -0.15
C VAL A 47 -5.23 -7.13 -1.38
N ASP A 48 -5.40 -7.74 -2.55
CA ASP A 48 -5.64 -7.04 -3.81
C ASP A 48 -6.95 -6.24 -3.75
N SER A 49 -8.02 -6.85 -3.26
CA SER A 49 -9.32 -6.19 -3.06
C SER A 49 -9.22 -5.02 -2.09
N ARG A 50 -8.47 -5.18 -0.99
CA ARG A 50 -8.30 -4.13 0.01
C ARG A 50 -7.53 -2.94 -0.55
N ILE A 51 -6.51 -3.14 -1.39
CA ILE A 51 -5.79 -2.04 -2.06
C ILE A 51 -6.74 -1.24 -2.96
N LEU A 52 -7.58 -1.93 -3.73
CA LEU A 52 -8.55 -1.30 -4.63
C LEU A 52 -9.70 -0.61 -3.89
N GLU A 53 -10.08 -1.09 -2.71
CA GLU A 53 -11.03 -0.42 -1.83
C GLU A 53 -10.42 0.84 -1.21
N LEU A 54 -9.19 0.77 -0.70
CA LEU A 54 -8.55 1.89 -0.01
C LEU A 54 -8.39 3.12 -0.91
N LYS A 55 -8.19 2.94 -2.23
CA LYS A 55 -8.14 4.09 -3.16
C LYS A 55 -9.48 4.82 -3.33
N THR A 56 -10.61 4.18 -3.02
CA THR A 56 -11.91 4.86 -3.07
C THR A 56 -12.11 5.74 -1.84
N ILE A 57 -11.63 5.24 -0.69
CA ILE A 57 -11.71 5.88 0.62
C ILE A 57 -10.73 7.04 0.73
N PHE A 58 -9.47 6.81 0.39
CA PHE A 58 -8.42 7.82 0.49
C PHE A 58 -8.37 8.69 -0.78
N ALA A 59 -7.85 9.90 -0.65
CA ALA A 59 -7.58 10.79 -1.79
C ALA A 59 -6.27 10.38 -2.51
N ILE A 60 -6.22 9.13 -2.98
CA ILE A 60 -5.09 8.55 -3.69
C ILE A 60 -5.56 7.78 -4.93
N GLU A 61 -4.67 7.65 -5.90
CA GLU A 61 -4.81 6.73 -7.03
C GLU A 61 -3.73 5.65 -6.94
N ILE A 62 -4.04 4.45 -7.45
CA ILE A 62 -3.08 3.34 -7.52
C ILE A 62 -2.63 3.21 -8.96
N CYS A 63 -1.35 3.46 -9.21
CA CYS A 63 -0.75 3.33 -10.53
C CYS A 63 -0.37 1.87 -10.81
N ALA A 64 0.21 1.20 -9.81
CA ALA A 64 0.57 -0.21 -9.87
C ALA A 64 0.70 -0.77 -8.44
N TYR A 65 0.54 -2.08 -8.29
CA TYR A 65 0.86 -2.77 -7.05
C TYR A 65 1.33 -4.20 -7.33
N ALA A 66 2.10 -4.76 -6.41
CA ALA A 66 2.57 -6.13 -6.45
C ALA A 66 2.59 -6.72 -5.04
N GLY A 67 1.76 -7.74 -4.82
CA GLY A 67 1.80 -8.59 -3.62
C GLY A 67 2.72 -9.79 -3.85
N MET A 68 3.76 -9.91 -3.05
CA MET A 68 4.62 -11.10 -2.96
C MET A 68 4.36 -11.80 -1.63
N SER A 69 4.95 -12.98 -1.44
CA SER A 69 4.73 -13.79 -0.24
C SER A 69 5.08 -13.06 1.07
N ASN A 70 6.04 -12.14 1.04
CA ASN A 70 6.44 -11.36 2.23
C ASN A 70 6.64 -9.85 1.99
N TYR A 71 6.40 -9.37 0.77
CA TYR A 71 6.54 -7.95 0.42
C TYR A 71 5.28 -7.45 -0.27
N LEU A 72 4.94 -6.20 0.00
CA LEU A 72 3.91 -5.45 -0.70
C LEU A 72 4.55 -4.19 -1.27
N HIS A 73 4.43 -4.02 -2.59
CA HIS A 73 4.87 -2.82 -3.30
C HIS A 73 3.64 -2.13 -3.87
N ILE A 74 3.50 -0.82 -3.64
CA ILE A 74 2.42 0.01 -4.16
C ILE A 74 3.02 1.28 -4.75
N MET A 75 2.76 1.53 -6.02
CA MET A 75 2.96 2.82 -6.67
C MET A 75 1.65 3.57 -6.62
N LEU A 76 1.62 4.68 -5.88
CA LEU A 76 0.44 5.50 -5.70
C LEU A 76 0.70 6.95 -6.12
N LYS A 77 -0.37 7.66 -6.41
CA LYS A 77 -0.38 9.11 -6.62
C LYS A 77 -1.30 9.74 -5.58
N VAL A 78 -0.84 10.78 -4.89
CA VAL A 78 -1.69 11.62 -4.04
C VAL A 78 -2.56 12.51 -4.93
N ASN A 79 -3.87 12.50 -4.69
CA ASN A 79 -4.82 13.30 -5.46
C ASN A 79 -5.20 14.55 -4.65
N ALA A 80 -4.39 15.62 -4.78
CA ALA A 80 -4.59 16.87 -4.07
C ALA A 80 -5.91 17.56 -4.45
N ASP A 81 -6.30 17.51 -5.72
CA ASP A 81 -7.57 18.09 -6.19
C ASP A 81 -8.78 17.46 -5.49
N LYS A 82 -8.75 16.13 -5.28
CA LYS A 82 -9.77 15.42 -4.52
C LYS A 82 -9.77 15.89 -3.06
N VAL A 83 -8.61 16.12 -2.44
CA VAL A 83 -8.53 16.67 -1.07
C VAL A 83 -9.19 18.04 -0.98
N GLU A 84 -8.86 18.96 -1.90
CA GLU A 84 -9.44 20.31 -1.92
C GLU A 84 -10.97 20.30 -2.12
N SER A 85 -11.50 19.28 -2.80
CA SER A 85 -12.94 19.10 -2.98
C SER A 85 -13.66 18.50 -1.75
N LEU A 86 -12.92 17.94 -0.80
CA LEU A 86 -13.49 17.43 0.44
C LEU A 86 -13.75 18.61 1.39
N SER A 87 -15.01 18.80 1.76
CA SER A 87 -15.36 19.68 2.88
C SER A 87 -15.11 18.96 4.20
N ASP A 88 -14.65 19.68 5.21
CA ASP A 88 -14.69 19.21 6.61
C ASP A 88 -16.15 19.00 7.01
N VAL A 89 -16.66 17.78 6.84
CA VAL A 89 -17.93 17.36 7.43
C VAL A 89 -17.60 16.62 8.71
N CYS A 90 -17.69 17.35 9.82
CA CYS A 90 -17.93 16.82 11.16
C CYS A 90 -19.13 17.58 11.74
#